data_AF-A0A6L9SVY9-F1
#
_entry.id   AF-A0A6L9SVY9-F1
#
_cell.length_a   1.000
_cell.length_b   1.000
_cell.length_c   1.000
_cell.angle_alpha   90.00
_cell.angle_beta   90.00
_cell.angle_gamma   90.00
#
_symmetry.space_group_name_H-M   'P 1'
#
loop_
_entity.id
_entity.type
_entity.pdbx_description
1 polymer ?
#
loop_
_entity_poly.entity_id
_entity_poly.type
_entity_poly.pdbx_seq_one_letter_code
_entity_poly.pdbx_strand_id
1 'polypeptide(L)'
;MAFSHRRATRRRPARQSPQSPRNDAMDLTEPTTAGSAITDDATAAASPSTFAHPSFADATDISDLKAERRRLTRNLIVMRVLTIVLLAAAIAVASFPLALQFQSGMELAKTTATSARDVANWPYPKAQDALKAARAYNAKLAQSGQPILGEAIDPFSGAAGGSQASGDDSASKKDKEYQSLLDAGDGVMGTIKVPKQSINLPIYHGTSEESLASGAGHLYGTSLPVGGKSTHSVITGHRGLVQAMMFTRLDEVKKGDFFYIEVMGETLGYKVDRISVILPNDTSLLKITPGEDRVTLMTCTPYGVNTHRLLISGHRVAVPVPAPNPGDVHDARNIGIGTTLTVGLLGWFLLWFPRRHQVTRIMRHAAFWPWQTEPRESANDTLAGNEEENRD
;
A
#
# COMPACT_ATOMS: atom_id res chain seq x y z
N MET A 1 24.05 6.24 -50.39
CA MET A 1 23.02 6.84 -51.28
C MET A 1 22.54 8.15 -50.68
N ALA A 2 22.06 9.09 -51.50
CA ALA A 2 21.85 10.49 -51.13
C ALA A 2 20.35 10.90 -51.13
N PHE A 3 20.11 12.22 -51.01
CA PHE A 3 18.83 12.94 -50.86
C PHE A 3 18.24 12.97 -49.43
N SER A 4 18.20 14.07 -48.66
CA SER A 4 18.16 15.56 -48.85
C SER A 4 16.78 16.19 -49.04
N HIS A 5 16.31 16.87 -47.97
CA HIS A 5 15.68 18.21 -47.94
C HIS A 5 15.74 18.66 -46.45
N ARG A 6 16.36 19.76 -45.96
CA ARG A 6 16.37 21.21 -46.29
C ARG A 6 14.95 21.81 -46.39
N ARG A 7 14.54 22.96 -45.82
CA ARG A 7 15.07 24.02 -44.88
C ARG A 7 13.86 24.92 -44.48
N ALA A 8 13.85 25.88 -43.53
CA ALA A 8 14.48 26.10 -42.21
C ALA A 8 14.10 27.51 -41.65
N THR A 9 14.29 27.79 -40.35
CA THR A 9 14.37 29.15 -39.67
C THR A 9 13.08 30.03 -39.59
N ARG A 10 12.85 30.99 -38.64
CA ARG A 10 13.69 31.62 -37.56
C ARG A 10 12.85 32.41 -36.48
N ARG A 11 13.36 32.47 -35.22
CA ARG A 11 13.34 33.58 -34.20
C ARG A 11 12.05 34.13 -33.50
N ARG A 12 11.96 33.83 -32.16
CA ARG A 12 11.91 34.69 -30.92
C ARG A 12 11.81 36.25 -31.04
N PRO A 13 11.38 37.03 -29.98
CA PRO A 13 11.45 36.78 -28.51
C PRO A 13 10.24 37.25 -27.60
N ALA A 14 10.45 37.24 -26.27
CA ALA A 14 9.56 37.56 -25.11
C ALA A 14 9.13 39.06 -24.98
N ARG A 15 8.20 39.52 -24.10
CA ARG A 15 8.18 39.45 -22.60
C ARG A 15 6.97 40.22 -21.99
N GLN A 16 6.64 39.96 -20.70
CA GLN A 16 6.00 40.83 -19.68
C GLN A 16 4.47 41.16 -19.68
N SER A 17 3.85 40.94 -18.50
CA SER A 17 2.61 41.53 -17.96
C SER A 17 2.89 42.96 -17.39
N PRO A 18 1.90 43.85 -17.06
CA PRO A 18 0.96 43.62 -15.93
C PRO A 18 -0.41 44.39 -15.90
N GLN A 19 -1.19 44.12 -14.83
CA GLN A 19 -2.11 45.03 -14.09
C GLN A 19 -3.46 45.53 -14.68
N SER A 20 -4.34 45.89 -13.73
CA SER A 20 -5.74 46.35 -13.85
C SER A 20 -5.89 47.76 -13.23
N PRO A 21 -6.95 48.52 -13.56
CA PRO A 21 -7.58 49.36 -12.53
C PRO A 21 -9.12 49.47 -12.55
N ARG A 22 -9.70 49.46 -11.33
CA ARG A 22 -10.76 50.32 -10.73
C ARG A 22 -11.88 50.99 -11.56
N ASN A 23 -13.13 50.68 -11.15
CA ASN A 23 -14.11 51.54 -10.41
C ASN A 23 -14.56 52.96 -10.86
N ASP A 24 -15.83 53.25 -10.50
CA ASP A 24 -16.53 54.56 -10.34
C ASP A 24 -16.93 55.30 -11.64
N ALA A 25 -18.03 56.08 -11.76
CA ALA A 25 -19.31 56.25 -11.03
C ALA A 25 -20.29 57.11 -11.90
N MET A 26 -21.53 57.37 -11.43
CA MET A 26 -22.48 58.47 -11.78
C MET A 26 -22.53 59.03 -13.23
N ASP A 27 -23.63 58.94 -14.01
CA ASP A 27 -24.96 59.62 -13.89
C ASP A 27 -25.11 60.84 -14.83
N LEU A 28 -26.37 61.15 -15.17
CA LEU A 28 -26.95 62.36 -15.79
C LEU A 28 -27.03 62.54 -17.33
N THR A 29 -28.28 62.86 -17.73
CA THR A 29 -28.77 63.70 -18.85
C THR A 29 -29.05 63.12 -20.25
N GLU A 30 -30.34 62.80 -20.47
CA GLU A 30 -31.14 63.08 -21.69
C GLU A 30 -31.27 64.61 -21.95
N PRO A 31 -32.06 65.16 -22.93
CA PRO A 31 -32.90 64.57 -24.01
C PRO A 31 -32.50 65.15 -25.42
N THR A 32 -33.25 65.17 -26.55
CA THR A 32 -34.70 65.33 -26.79
C THR A 32 -35.10 65.10 -28.27
N THR A 33 -36.32 64.57 -28.52
CA THR A 33 -37.22 64.78 -29.72
C THR A 33 -36.73 64.43 -31.14
N ALA A 34 -37.57 64.05 -32.12
CA ALA A 34 -39.03 63.90 -32.27
C ALA A 34 -39.32 62.73 -33.27
N GLY A 35 -40.54 62.21 -33.47
CA GLY A 35 -41.82 62.45 -32.79
C GLY A 35 -43.00 61.69 -33.44
N SER A 36 -43.95 61.27 -32.60
CA SER A 36 -45.40 61.12 -32.85
C SER A 36 -45.92 60.66 -34.22
N ALA A 37 -46.51 59.46 -34.24
CA ALA A 37 -47.79 59.22 -34.93
C ALA A 37 -48.71 58.40 -34.00
N ILE A 38 -49.94 58.89 -33.79
CA ILE A 38 -50.91 58.35 -32.84
C ILE A 38 -51.93 57.49 -33.60
N THR A 39 -52.26 56.31 -33.05
CA THR A 39 -53.56 55.67 -33.24
C THR A 39 -54.00 55.10 -31.90
N ASP A 40 -55.05 55.66 -31.33
CA ASP A 40 -55.71 55.14 -30.13
C ASP A 40 -56.35 53.77 -30.42
N ASP A 41 -56.21 52.83 -29.48
CA ASP A 41 -57.36 51.99 -29.12
C ASP A 41 -57.30 51.50 -27.65
N ALA A 42 -58.50 51.48 -27.07
CA ALA A 42 -58.96 50.90 -25.81
C ALA A 42 -57.95 50.35 -24.76
N THR A 43 -57.79 51.13 -23.67
CA THR A 43 -57.97 50.67 -22.27
C THR A 43 -57.68 49.20 -21.93
N ALA A 44 -56.41 48.84 -21.76
CA ALA A 44 -56.02 47.65 -20.99
C ALA A 44 -56.03 47.95 -19.49
N ALA A 45 -57.22 47.96 -18.87
CA ALA A 45 -57.33 48.04 -17.41
C ALA A 45 -56.64 46.82 -16.78
N ALA A 46 -55.84 47.05 -15.74
CA ALA A 46 -55.24 45.96 -14.97
C ALA A 46 -56.35 45.15 -14.28
N SER A 47 -56.67 43.99 -14.82
CA SER A 47 -57.63 43.05 -14.22
C SER A 47 -57.20 42.74 -12.79
N PRO A 48 -58.12 42.73 -11.81
CA PRO A 48 -57.78 42.22 -10.49
C PRO A 48 -57.33 40.76 -10.64
N SER A 49 -56.24 40.41 -9.96
CA SER A 49 -55.76 39.04 -9.87
C SER A 49 -56.71 38.22 -9.00
N THR A 50 -57.87 37.87 -9.56
CA THR A 50 -58.85 36.96 -8.98
C THR A 50 -58.13 35.66 -8.65
N PHE A 51 -57.97 35.39 -7.35
CA PHE A 51 -57.44 34.11 -6.87
C PHE A 51 -58.47 33.02 -7.20
N ALA A 52 -58.34 32.44 -8.39
CA ALA A 52 -59.12 31.28 -8.78
C ALA A 52 -58.72 30.11 -7.87
N HIS A 53 -59.67 29.58 -7.10
CA HIS A 53 -59.43 28.35 -6.36
C HIS A 53 -59.13 27.24 -7.38
N PRO A 54 -58.00 26.51 -7.24
CA PRO A 54 -57.67 25.41 -8.14
C PRO A 54 -58.79 24.36 -8.10
N SER A 55 -59.05 23.69 -9.23
CA SER A 55 -60.03 22.60 -9.22
C SER A 55 -59.55 21.49 -8.30
N PHE A 56 -60.47 20.65 -7.82
CA PHE A 56 -60.10 19.49 -7.00
C PHE A 56 -59.10 18.56 -7.72
N ALA A 57 -59.14 18.51 -9.06
CA ALA A 57 -58.17 17.76 -9.87
C ALA A 57 -56.77 18.41 -9.82
N ASP A 58 -56.68 19.72 -10.02
CA ASP A 58 -55.39 20.44 -9.98
C ASP A 58 -54.79 20.43 -8.56
N ALA A 59 -55.63 20.56 -7.53
CA ALA A 59 -55.24 20.48 -6.13
C ALA A 59 -54.83 19.07 -5.68
N THR A 60 -55.14 18.03 -6.48
CA THR A 60 -54.76 16.64 -6.20
C THR A 60 -53.74 16.07 -7.21
N ASP A 61 -53.29 16.84 -8.21
CA ASP A 61 -52.25 16.38 -9.11
C ASP A 61 -50.87 16.37 -8.43
N ILE A 62 -50.42 15.16 -8.10
CA ILE A 62 -49.13 14.85 -7.50
C ILE A 62 -48.15 14.26 -8.53
N SER A 63 -48.41 14.42 -9.83
CA SER A 63 -47.56 13.94 -10.93
C SER A 63 -46.14 14.51 -10.86
N ASP A 64 -46.01 15.82 -10.64
CA ASP A 64 -44.74 16.53 -10.50
C ASP A 64 -43.98 16.11 -9.24
N LEU A 65 -44.63 16.05 -8.07
CA LEU A 65 -44.01 15.54 -6.84
C LEU A 65 -43.54 14.09 -6.99
N LYS A 66 -44.28 13.25 -7.73
CA LYS A 66 -43.86 11.88 -8.09
C LYS A 66 -42.70 11.87 -9.09
N ALA A 67 -42.63 12.83 -10.02
CA ALA A 67 -41.53 12.97 -10.97
C ALA A 67 -40.24 13.44 -10.28
N GLU A 68 -40.33 14.45 -9.42
CA GLU A 68 -39.22 14.96 -8.61
C GLU A 68 -38.71 13.90 -7.63
N ARG A 69 -39.60 13.20 -6.90
CA ARG A 69 -39.19 12.09 -6.03
C ARG A 69 -38.46 10.99 -6.79
N ARG A 70 -38.87 10.66 -8.02
CA ARG A 70 -38.17 9.71 -8.91
C ARG A 70 -36.82 10.23 -9.38
N ARG A 71 -36.70 11.53 -9.69
CA ARG A 71 -35.43 12.19 -10.04
C ARG A 71 -34.47 12.17 -8.86
N LEU A 72 -34.93 12.53 -7.65
CA LEU A 72 -34.14 12.54 -6.43
C LEU A 72 -33.69 11.13 -6.03
N THR A 73 -34.56 10.11 -6.05
CA THR A 73 -34.14 8.73 -5.77
C THR A 73 -33.18 8.18 -6.82
N ARG A 74 -33.38 8.47 -8.11
CA ARG A 74 -32.41 8.12 -9.16
C ARG A 74 -31.06 8.80 -8.92
N ASN A 75 -31.05 10.09 -8.61
CA ASN A 75 -29.82 10.84 -8.33
C ASN A 75 -29.10 10.28 -7.07
N LEU A 76 -29.83 9.95 -6.01
CA LEU A 76 -29.27 9.31 -4.82
C LEU A 76 -28.69 7.91 -5.11
N ILE A 77 -29.33 7.12 -5.97
CA ILE A 77 -28.80 5.82 -6.42
C ILE A 77 -27.52 6.04 -7.23
N VAL A 78 -27.50 6.98 -8.19
CA VAL A 78 -26.31 7.33 -8.98
C VAL A 78 -25.17 7.80 -8.08
N MET A 79 -25.43 8.69 -7.12
CA MET A 79 -24.42 9.15 -6.17
C MET A 79 -23.88 8.03 -5.27
N ARG A 80 -24.73 7.06 -4.87
CA ARG A 80 -24.29 5.86 -4.12
C ARG A 80 -23.43 4.92 -4.97
N VAL A 81 -23.80 4.70 -6.23
CA VAL A 81 -23.00 3.88 -7.15
C VAL A 81 -21.64 4.56 -7.40
N LEU A 82 -21.65 5.88 -7.64
CA LEU A 82 -20.42 6.66 -7.83
C LEU A 82 -19.49 6.60 -6.61
N THR A 83 -20.01 6.78 -5.38
CA THR A 83 -19.17 6.67 -4.17
C THR A 83 -18.65 5.26 -3.94
N ILE A 84 -19.43 4.21 -4.23
CA ILE A 84 -18.95 2.81 -4.17
C ILE A 84 -17.82 2.58 -5.19
N VAL A 85 -17.98 3.07 -6.42
CA VAL A 85 -16.94 2.94 -7.48
C VAL A 85 -15.66 3.69 -7.10
N LEU A 86 -15.77 4.91 -6.60
CA LEU A 86 -14.60 5.70 -6.16
C LEU A 86 -13.90 5.05 -4.96
N LEU A 87 -14.64 4.50 -4.00
CA LEU A 87 -14.09 3.80 -2.85
C LEU A 87 -13.41 2.47 -3.26
N ALA A 88 -14.00 1.72 -4.19
CA ALA A 88 -13.38 0.52 -4.76
C ALA A 88 -12.09 0.85 -5.53
N ALA A 89 -12.08 1.93 -6.32
CA ALA A 89 -10.89 2.40 -7.02
C ALA A 89 -9.77 2.84 -6.05
N ALA A 90 -10.12 3.56 -4.98
CA ALA A 90 -9.17 3.96 -3.95
C ALA A 90 -8.55 2.75 -3.22
N ILE A 91 -9.36 1.74 -2.88
CA ILE A 91 -8.87 0.47 -2.31
C ILE A 91 -7.97 -0.26 -3.30
N ALA A 92 -8.34 -0.34 -4.58
CA ALA A 92 -7.53 -1.00 -5.61
C ALA A 92 -6.13 -0.35 -5.70
N VAL A 93 -6.07 0.99 -5.81
CA VAL A 93 -4.81 1.75 -5.85
C VAL A 93 -3.97 1.55 -4.57
N ALA A 94 -4.59 1.56 -3.39
CA ALA A 94 -3.90 1.34 -2.12
C ALA A 94 -3.39 -0.11 -1.95
N SER A 95 -4.13 -1.09 -2.48
CA SER A 95 -3.79 -2.52 -2.41
C SER A 95 -2.73 -2.94 -3.43
N PHE A 96 -2.58 -2.21 -4.53
CA PHE A 96 -1.69 -2.60 -5.64
C PHE A 96 -0.21 -2.72 -5.24
N PRO A 97 0.41 -1.76 -4.52
CA PRO A 97 1.77 -1.94 -4.00
C PRO A 97 1.91 -3.12 -3.04
N LEU A 98 0.91 -3.38 -2.19
CA LEU A 98 0.92 -4.51 -1.27
C LEU A 98 0.86 -5.85 -2.00
N ALA A 99 0.09 -5.94 -3.09
CA ALA A 99 0.03 -7.13 -3.94
C ALA A 99 1.37 -7.39 -4.66
N LEU A 100 2.01 -6.35 -5.19
CA LEU A 100 3.36 -6.45 -5.78
C LEU A 100 4.40 -6.90 -4.75
N GLN A 101 4.41 -6.27 -3.57
CA GLN A 101 5.31 -6.61 -2.47
C GLN A 101 5.13 -8.05 -1.97
N PHE A 102 3.87 -8.53 -1.92
CA PHE A 102 3.58 -9.92 -1.57
C PHE A 102 4.07 -10.90 -2.65
N GLN A 103 3.81 -10.61 -3.93
CA GLN A 103 4.28 -11.42 -5.05
C GLN A 103 5.81 -11.49 -5.10
N SER A 104 6.49 -10.34 -4.95
CA SER A 104 7.96 -10.27 -4.89
C SER A 104 8.49 -11.06 -3.69
N GLY A 105 7.88 -10.92 -2.50
CA GLY A 105 8.27 -11.68 -1.31
C GLY A 105 8.14 -13.20 -1.49
N MET A 106 7.10 -13.67 -2.20
CA MET A 106 6.95 -15.09 -2.54
C MET A 106 8.03 -15.57 -3.52
N GLU A 107 8.36 -14.79 -4.56
CA GLU A 107 9.37 -15.20 -5.54
C GLU A 107 10.77 -15.20 -4.91
N LEU A 108 11.12 -14.18 -4.11
CA LEU A 108 12.38 -14.13 -3.34
C LEU A 108 12.50 -15.34 -2.40
N ALA A 109 11.44 -15.66 -1.66
CA ALA A 109 11.42 -16.84 -0.81
C ALA A 109 11.54 -18.16 -1.60
N LYS A 110 10.93 -18.25 -2.79
CA LYS A 110 11.07 -19.39 -3.70
C LYS A 110 12.50 -19.53 -4.21
N THR A 111 13.17 -18.44 -4.61
CA THR A 111 14.59 -18.45 -5.00
C THR A 111 15.48 -18.99 -3.88
N THR A 112 15.31 -18.50 -2.64
CA THR A 112 16.06 -19.03 -1.48
C THR A 112 15.86 -20.53 -1.28
N ALA A 113 14.62 -21.02 -1.44
CA ALA A 113 14.27 -22.42 -1.26
C ALA A 113 14.75 -23.32 -2.42
N THR A 114 14.84 -22.81 -3.65
CA THR A 114 15.41 -23.53 -4.79
C THR A 114 16.91 -23.66 -4.64
N SER A 115 17.63 -22.54 -4.47
CA SER A 115 19.08 -22.51 -4.28
C SER A 115 19.53 -23.42 -3.12
N ALA A 116 18.83 -23.39 -1.97
CA ALA A 116 19.11 -24.27 -0.84
C ALA A 116 18.91 -25.77 -1.14
N ARG A 117 17.92 -26.14 -1.97
CA ARG A 117 17.72 -27.54 -2.42
C ARG A 117 18.79 -27.97 -3.41
N ASP A 118 19.17 -27.09 -4.33
CA ASP A 118 20.16 -27.40 -5.36
C ASP A 118 21.53 -27.66 -4.73
N VAL A 119 21.92 -26.86 -3.73
CA VAL A 119 23.12 -27.12 -2.93
C VAL A 119 23.00 -28.39 -2.08
N ALA A 120 21.83 -28.69 -1.52
CA ALA A 120 21.61 -29.95 -0.80
C ALA A 120 21.73 -31.20 -1.71
N ASN A 121 21.51 -31.04 -3.02
CA ASN A 121 21.68 -32.08 -4.04
C ASN A 121 23.11 -32.16 -4.61
N TRP A 122 24.05 -31.30 -4.17
CA TRP A 122 25.42 -31.35 -4.66
C TRP A 122 26.17 -32.63 -4.22
N PRO A 123 27.08 -33.17 -5.05
CA PRO A 123 27.93 -34.28 -4.65
C PRO A 123 28.78 -33.96 -3.41
N TYR A 124 28.77 -34.84 -2.42
CA TYR A 124 29.68 -34.75 -1.28
C TYR A 124 31.14 -34.89 -1.75
N PRO A 125 32.11 -34.08 -1.27
CA PRO A 125 32.02 -33.04 -0.22
C PRO A 125 31.92 -31.59 -0.76
N LYS A 126 31.43 -31.35 -1.98
CA LYS A 126 31.52 -30.04 -2.69
C LYS A 126 31.12 -28.83 -1.83
N ALA A 127 30.03 -28.92 -1.08
CA ALA A 127 29.58 -27.82 -0.20
C ALA A 127 30.56 -27.52 0.96
N GLN A 128 31.20 -28.56 1.52
CA GLN A 128 32.22 -28.40 2.56
C GLN A 128 33.51 -27.78 2.00
N ASP A 129 33.91 -28.16 0.78
CA ASP A 129 35.05 -27.55 0.10
C ASP A 129 34.80 -26.08 -0.25
N ALA A 130 33.58 -25.71 -0.67
CA ALA A 130 33.18 -24.32 -0.87
C ALA A 130 33.26 -23.50 0.43
N LEU A 131 32.75 -24.03 1.55
CA LEU A 131 32.87 -23.41 2.88
C LEU A 131 34.32 -23.27 3.34
N LYS A 132 35.16 -24.29 3.09
CA LYS A 132 36.59 -24.27 3.40
C LYS A 132 37.33 -23.21 2.58
N ALA A 133 37.03 -23.08 1.28
CA ALA A 133 37.60 -22.05 0.43
C ALA A 133 37.19 -20.63 0.88
N ALA A 134 35.90 -20.42 1.21
CA ALA A 134 35.41 -19.15 1.73
C ALA A 134 36.03 -18.77 3.10
N ARG A 135 36.23 -19.75 4.00
CA ARG A 135 36.94 -19.54 5.27
C ARG A 135 38.42 -19.19 5.05
N ALA A 136 39.07 -19.79 4.05
CA ALA A 136 40.44 -19.44 3.68
C ALA A 136 40.55 -18.02 3.09
N TYR A 137 39.60 -17.62 2.24
CA TYR A 137 39.48 -16.23 1.75
C TYR A 137 39.31 -15.24 2.90
N ASN A 138 38.41 -15.52 3.85
CA ASN A 138 38.22 -14.70 5.05
C ASN A 138 39.48 -14.56 5.90
N ALA A 139 40.28 -15.63 6.03
CA ALA A 139 41.55 -15.58 6.75
C ALA A 139 42.58 -14.67 6.05
N LYS A 140 42.68 -14.71 4.71
CA LYS A 140 43.51 -13.76 3.93
C LYS A 140 43.04 -12.32 4.13
N LEU A 141 41.73 -12.09 4.07
CA LEU A 141 41.11 -10.76 4.18
C LEU A 141 41.30 -10.14 5.58
N ALA A 142 41.22 -10.94 6.63
CA ALA A 142 41.51 -10.52 8.00
C ALA A 142 43.00 -10.14 8.18
N GLN A 143 43.92 -10.86 7.53
CA GLN A 143 45.36 -10.57 7.57
C GLN A 143 45.74 -9.33 6.74
N SER A 144 45.04 -9.05 5.64
CA SER A 144 45.29 -7.86 4.80
C SER A 144 44.70 -6.56 5.37
N GLY A 145 43.87 -6.65 6.41
CA GLY A 145 43.27 -5.48 7.06
C GLY A 145 42.14 -4.81 6.27
N GLN A 146 41.52 -5.53 5.33
CA GLN A 146 40.44 -5.02 4.45
C GLN A 146 40.82 -3.72 3.70
N PRO A 147 41.76 -3.80 2.72
CA PRO A 147 42.22 -2.62 1.98
C PRO A 147 41.14 -1.98 1.09
N ILE A 148 40.06 -2.71 0.80
CA ILE A 148 38.87 -2.26 0.06
C ILE A 148 37.65 -2.62 0.90
N LEU A 149 36.66 -1.71 0.96
CA LEU A 149 35.38 -1.92 1.63
C LEU A 149 34.26 -1.37 0.74
N GLY A 150 33.42 -2.27 0.24
CA GLY A 150 32.41 -2.00 -0.79
C GLY A 150 32.97 -2.00 -2.21
N GLU A 151 32.12 -1.65 -3.17
CA GLU A 151 32.57 -1.03 -4.41
C GLU A 151 33.26 0.31 -4.06
N ALA A 152 34.03 0.92 -4.98
CA ALA A 152 34.87 2.09 -4.66
C ALA A 152 34.12 3.36 -4.17
N ILE A 153 32.78 3.32 -4.11
CA ILE A 153 31.86 4.33 -3.58
C ILE A 153 30.72 3.57 -2.87
N ASP A 154 30.13 4.14 -1.82
CA ASP A 154 28.96 3.57 -1.12
C ASP A 154 27.86 3.07 -2.10
N PRO A 155 27.27 1.89 -1.87
CA PRO A 155 26.37 1.24 -2.83
C PRO A 155 25.01 1.92 -3.01
N PHE A 156 24.74 3.03 -2.33
CA PHE A 156 23.54 3.85 -2.53
C PHE A 156 23.91 5.34 -2.71
N SER A 157 25.13 5.62 -3.20
CA SER A 157 25.66 6.97 -3.45
C SER A 157 25.11 7.63 -4.72
N GLY A 158 24.37 6.89 -5.55
CA GLY A 158 23.76 7.39 -6.77
C GLY A 158 22.56 8.30 -6.51
N ALA A 159 22.15 9.02 -7.55
CA ALA A 159 20.90 9.76 -7.53
C ALA A 159 19.72 8.82 -7.18
N ALA A 160 18.84 9.28 -6.29
CA ALA A 160 17.73 8.51 -5.70
C ALA A 160 18.12 7.26 -4.88
N GLY A 161 19.40 7.04 -4.56
CA GLY A 161 19.83 5.92 -3.73
C GLY A 161 19.95 4.58 -4.45
N GLY A 162 20.15 4.60 -5.78
CA GLY A 162 20.62 3.46 -6.54
C GLY A 162 22.15 3.31 -6.48
N SER A 163 22.65 2.14 -6.86
CA SER A 163 24.08 1.85 -6.92
C SER A 163 24.73 2.48 -8.15
N GLN A 164 25.87 3.15 -7.96
CA GLN A 164 26.68 3.69 -9.08
C GLN A 164 27.52 2.62 -9.79
N ALA A 165 27.54 1.39 -9.28
CA ALA A 165 28.28 0.28 -9.88
C ALA A 165 27.53 -0.29 -11.10
N SER A 166 27.76 0.31 -12.28
CA SER A 166 27.44 -0.33 -13.56
C SER A 166 28.20 -1.66 -13.68
N GLY A 167 27.48 -2.73 -14.00
CA GLY A 167 27.88 -4.12 -13.71
C GLY A 167 29.33 -4.49 -14.05
N ASP A 168 29.82 -4.09 -15.21
CA ASP A 168 31.14 -4.50 -15.72
C ASP A 168 32.33 -3.82 -15.02
N ASP A 169 32.13 -2.66 -14.40
CA ASP A 169 33.22 -1.83 -13.86
C ASP A 169 33.42 -1.93 -12.34
N SER A 170 32.51 -2.62 -11.64
CA SER A 170 32.55 -2.80 -10.19
C SER A 170 33.79 -3.56 -9.70
N ALA A 171 34.25 -3.28 -8.48
CA ALA A 171 35.42 -3.94 -7.90
C ALA A 171 35.11 -5.42 -7.63
N SER A 172 33.89 -5.71 -7.19
CA SER A 172 33.44 -7.08 -6.92
C SER A 172 33.36 -7.95 -8.16
N LYS A 173 32.85 -7.46 -9.30
CA LYS A 173 32.76 -8.26 -10.55
C LYS A 173 34.12 -8.47 -11.22
N LYS A 174 35.12 -7.64 -10.91
CA LYS A 174 36.51 -7.80 -11.36
C LYS A 174 37.29 -8.85 -10.57
N ASP A 175 36.94 -9.10 -9.30
CA ASP A 175 37.54 -10.17 -8.49
C ASP A 175 36.92 -11.55 -8.81
N LYS A 176 37.63 -12.31 -9.64
CA LYS A 176 37.23 -13.68 -10.03
C LYS A 176 37.33 -14.70 -8.89
N GLU A 177 38.20 -14.50 -7.89
CA GLU A 177 38.25 -15.39 -6.72
C GLU A 177 36.95 -15.20 -5.93
N TYR A 178 36.60 -13.96 -5.59
CA TYR A 178 35.37 -13.60 -4.89
C TYR A 178 34.09 -14.07 -5.62
N GLN A 179 33.94 -13.80 -6.92
CA GLN A 179 32.74 -14.21 -7.68
C GLN A 179 32.57 -15.74 -7.76
N SER A 180 33.67 -16.50 -7.69
CA SER A 180 33.63 -17.98 -7.72
C SER A 180 33.28 -18.63 -6.37
N LEU A 181 33.38 -17.87 -5.27
CA LEU A 181 33.18 -18.41 -3.93
C LEU A 181 31.70 -18.37 -3.56
N LEU A 182 31.21 -19.50 -3.03
CA LEU A 182 29.85 -19.71 -2.54
C LEU A 182 28.73 -19.59 -3.58
N ASP A 183 29.01 -19.53 -4.88
CA ASP A 183 27.96 -19.56 -5.91
C ASP A 183 27.24 -20.92 -5.95
N ALA A 184 25.93 -20.93 -5.67
CA ALA A 184 25.07 -22.11 -5.76
C ALA A 184 24.81 -22.59 -7.21
N GLY A 185 25.21 -21.80 -8.22
CA GLY A 185 25.03 -22.06 -9.64
C GLY A 185 23.95 -21.19 -10.30
N ASP A 186 23.22 -20.42 -9.49
CA ASP A 186 22.21 -19.43 -9.87
C ASP A 186 22.63 -17.99 -9.48
N GLY A 187 23.89 -17.79 -9.06
CA GLY A 187 24.42 -16.53 -8.56
C GLY A 187 24.10 -16.24 -7.09
N VAL A 188 23.34 -17.10 -6.40
CA VAL A 188 23.01 -16.94 -4.99
C VAL A 188 24.14 -17.51 -4.13
N MET A 189 24.68 -16.70 -3.21
CA MET A 189 25.63 -17.14 -2.19
C MET A 189 25.00 -17.89 -1.02
N GLY A 190 23.75 -17.55 -0.71
CA GLY A 190 23.06 -17.98 0.50
C GLY A 190 21.82 -17.16 0.75
N THR A 191 21.30 -17.20 1.97
CA THR A 191 20.03 -16.58 2.34
C THR A 191 20.15 -15.86 3.68
N ILE A 192 19.54 -14.66 3.77
CA ILE A 192 19.37 -13.91 5.03
C ILE A 192 17.93 -14.02 5.51
N LYS A 193 17.73 -14.49 6.75
CA LYS A 193 16.43 -14.57 7.43
C LYS A 193 16.38 -13.69 8.67
N VAL A 194 15.38 -12.83 8.77
CA VAL A 194 15.01 -12.07 9.97
C VAL A 194 13.53 -12.35 10.29
N PRO A 195 13.21 -13.48 10.95
CA PRO A 195 11.84 -14.01 10.96
C PRO A 195 10.80 -13.10 11.64
N LYS A 196 11.19 -12.36 12.69
CA LYS A 196 10.30 -11.42 13.40
C LYS A 196 9.80 -10.27 12.53
N GLN A 197 10.48 -9.95 11.43
CA GLN A 197 10.14 -8.88 10.49
C GLN A 197 9.71 -9.42 9.11
N SER A 198 9.49 -10.74 9.00
CA SER A 198 9.16 -11.45 7.75
C SER A 198 10.17 -11.24 6.61
N ILE A 199 11.47 -11.09 6.93
CA ILE A 199 12.54 -10.97 5.93
C ILE A 199 13.10 -12.35 5.62
N ASN A 200 13.06 -12.76 4.36
CA ASN A 200 13.74 -13.94 3.81
C ASN A 200 14.20 -13.59 2.39
N LEU A 201 15.50 -13.33 2.19
CA LEU A 201 16.05 -12.85 0.92
C LEU A 201 17.27 -13.67 0.49
N PRO A 202 17.45 -13.93 -0.83
CA PRO A 202 18.70 -14.43 -1.36
C PRO A 202 19.80 -13.37 -1.19
N ILE A 203 21.04 -13.83 -1.03
CA ILE A 203 22.26 -13.01 -0.95
C ILE A 203 23.03 -13.21 -2.25
N TYR A 204 23.31 -12.13 -2.98
CA TYR A 204 24.10 -12.11 -4.21
C TYR A 204 25.49 -11.49 -4.01
N HIS A 205 26.40 -11.73 -4.96
CA HIS A 205 27.72 -11.10 -4.98
C HIS A 205 27.66 -9.60 -5.27
N GLY A 206 28.43 -8.85 -4.48
CA GLY A 206 28.56 -7.41 -4.60
C GLY A 206 27.28 -6.65 -4.26
N THR A 207 27.31 -5.36 -4.57
CA THR A 207 26.24 -4.40 -4.28
C THR A 207 25.96 -3.52 -5.49
N SER A 208 25.90 -4.13 -6.67
CA SER A 208 25.40 -3.49 -7.90
C SER A 208 23.88 -3.32 -7.84
N GLU A 209 23.34 -2.48 -8.71
CA GLU A 209 21.89 -2.28 -8.85
C GLU A 209 21.18 -3.60 -9.21
N GLU A 210 21.80 -4.43 -10.05
CA GLU A 210 21.34 -5.78 -10.43
C GLU A 210 21.18 -6.70 -9.20
N SER A 211 22.22 -6.79 -8.36
CA SER A 211 22.22 -7.63 -7.15
C SER A 211 21.19 -7.14 -6.12
N LEU A 212 21.08 -5.83 -5.92
CA LEU A 212 20.18 -5.22 -4.93
C LEU A 212 18.73 -5.16 -5.38
N ALA A 213 18.45 -5.08 -6.68
CA ALA A 213 17.10 -5.26 -7.23
C ALA A 213 16.61 -6.71 -7.10
N SER A 214 17.53 -7.68 -7.17
CA SER A 214 17.23 -9.12 -7.12
C SER A 214 17.13 -9.69 -5.70
N GLY A 215 17.67 -9.00 -4.68
CA GLY A 215 17.65 -9.48 -3.30
C GLY A 215 18.53 -8.66 -2.36
N ALA A 216 19.23 -9.34 -1.46
CA ALA A 216 20.30 -8.73 -0.67
C ALA A 216 21.65 -8.88 -1.41
N GLY A 217 22.55 -7.90 -1.26
CA GLY A 217 23.90 -7.93 -1.80
C GLY A 217 24.95 -8.03 -0.69
N HIS A 218 25.94 -8.90 -0.85
CA HIS A 218 27.09 -8.95 0.05
C HIS A 218 28.05 -7.79 -0.25
N LEU A 219 28.39 -6.98 0.74
CA LEU A 219 29.34 -5.88 0.58
C LEU A 219 30.75 -6.43 0.35
N TYR A 220 31.28 -6.25 -0.86
CA TYR A 220 32.63 -6.67 -1.24
C TYR A 220 33.71 -6.08 -0.29
N GLY A 221 34.80 -6.81 -0.09
CA GLY A 221 35.82 -6.45 0.91
C GLY A 221 35.42 -6.69 2.39
N THR A 222 34.19 -7.13 2.66
CA THR A 222 33.80 -7.71 3.96
C THR A 222 33.92 -9.23 3.93
N SER A 223 33.94 -9.88 5.11
CA SER A 223 34.09 -11.33 5.18
C SER A 223 32.91 -12.04 4.53
N LEU A 224 33.16 -13.06 3.70
CA LEU A 224 32.12 -13.96 3.19
C LEU A 224 31.30 -14.54 4.36
N PRO A 225 29.98 -14.75 4.20
CA PRO A 225 29.06 -14.93 5.32
C PRO A 225 29.04 -16.37 5.88
N VAL A 226 30.23 -16.96 6.07
CA VAL A 226 30.46 -18.34 6.58
C VAL A 226 30.88 -18.38 8.06
N GLY A 227 30.93 -17.21 8.70
CA GLY A 227 31.38 -17.01 10.08
C GLY A 227 32.84 -17.39 10.33
N GLY A 228 33.17 -17.56 11.62
CA GLY A 228 34.53 -17.81 12.11
C GLY A 228 35.10 -16.63 12.91
N LYS A 229 36.13 -16.88 13.73
CA LYS A 229 36.79 -15.83 14.51
C LYS A 229 37.49 -14.81 13.61
N SER A 230 37.47 -13.55 14.02
CA SER A 230 37.98 -12.42 13.24
C SER A 230 37.30 -12.29 11.87
N THR A 231 35.97 -12.44 11.83
CA THR A 231 35.18 -12.21 10.61
C THR A 231 34.08 -11.19 10.86
N HIS A 232 33.81 -10.37 9.84
CA HIS A 232 32.71 -9.44 9.82
C HIS A 232 32.14 -9.37 8.40
N SER A 233 30.97 -9.97 8.19
CA SER A 233 30.23 -9.87 6.92
C SER A 233 29.24 -8.71 6.97
N VAL A 234 29.06 -8.00 5.85
CA VAL A 234 28.01 -6.97 5.74
C VAL A 234 27.06 -7.31 4.60
N ILE A 235 25.80 -7.54 4.95
CA ILE A 235 24.72 -7.86 4.01
C ILE A 235 23.88 -6.61 3.83
N THR A 236 23.70 -6.20 2.57
CA THR A 236 23.10 -4.92 2.18
C THR A 236 21.78 -5.15 1.45
N GLY A 237 20.79 -4.28 1.62
CA GLY A 237 19.53 -4.38 0.89
C GLY A 237 18.77 -3.05 0.86
N HIS A 238 17.95 -2.82 -0.17
CA HIS A 238 17.15 -1.60 -0.26
C HIS A 238 16.08 -1.49 0.83
N ARG A 239 15.62 -0.25 1.07
CA ARG A 239 14.51 0.09 1.98
C ARG A 239 13.58 1.07 1.27
N GLY A 240 12.29 0.74 1.21
CA GLY A 240 11.25 1.55 0.57
C GLY A 240 11.06 1.35 -0.93
N LEU A 241 11.36 0.17 -1.49
CA LEU A 241 10.98 -0.14 -2.88
C LEU A 241 9.46 -0.34 -3.00
N VAL A 242 8.88 0.17 -4.08
CA VAL A 242 7.44 0.03 -4.36
C VAL A 242 7.06 -1.43 -4.63
N GLN A 243 7.95 -2.19 -5.27
CA GLN A 243 7.66 -3.55 -5.75
C GLN A 243 8.04 -4.65 -4.75
N ALA A 244 8.93 -4.39 -3.79
CA ALA A 244 9.54 -5.40 -2.93
C ALA A 244 9.81 -4.85 -1.52
N MET A 245 9.56 -5.65 -0.48
CA MET A 245 9.81 -5.18 0.89
C MET A 245 11.30 -5.13 1.26
N MET A 246 12.14 -6.04 0.76
CA MET A 246 13.58 -6.08 1.04
C MET A 246 13.91 -5.84 2.53
N PHE A 247 14.76 -4.87 2.87
CA PHE A 247 15.09 -4.46 4.24
C PHE A 247 14.23 -3.28 4.76
N THR A 248 13.04 -3.05 4.18
CA THR A 248 12.16 -1.93 4.55
C THR A 248 11.83 -1.86 6.04
N ARG A 249 11.68 -3.02 6.69
CA ARG A 249 11.32 -3.17 8.12
C ARG A 249 12.53 -3.42 9.03
N LEU A 250 13.75 -3.23 8.54
CA LEU A 250 14.97 -3.50 9.33
C LEU A 250 15.09 -2.57 10.56
N ASP A 251 14.40 -1.43 10.55
CA ASP A 251 14.23 -0.51 11.68
C ASP A 251 13.28 -1.01 12.78
N GLU A 252 12.48 -2.06 12.53
CA GLU A 252 11.69 -2.73 13.57
C GLU A 252 12.51 -3.71 14.43
N VAL A 253 13.77 -4.00 14.03
CA VAL A 253 14.65 -4.94 14.74
C VAL A 253 15.20 -4.32 16.03
N LYS A 254 15.26 -5.12 17.09
CA LYS A 254 15.69 -4.70 18.44
C LYS A 254 16.90 -5.49 18.91
N LYS A 255 17.66 -4.91 19.85
CA LYS A 255 18.71 -5.66 20.57
C LYS A 255 18.10 -6.88 21.25
N GLY A 256 18.76 -8.03 21.10
CA GLY A 256 18.26 -9.32 21.56
C GLY A 256 17.42 -10.10 20.54
N ASP A 257 17.04 -9.51 19.40
CA ASP A 257 16.48 -10.26 18.28
C ASP A 257 17.54 -11.15 17.61
N PHE A 258 17.07 -12.13 16.83
CA PHE A 258 17.91 -13.07 16.11
C PHE A 258 17.68 -12.98 14.61
N PHE A 259 18.75 -13.13 13.85
CA PHE A 259 18.73 -13.33 12.41
C PHE A 259 19.69 -14.46 12.02
N TYR A 260 19.52 -15.00 10.83
CA TYR A 260 20.20 -16.23 10.40
C TYR A 260 20.75 -16.08 8.98
N ILE A 261 21.95 -16.59 8.78
CA ILE A 261 22.49 -16.84 7.44
C ILE A 261 22.39 -18.33 7.15
N GLU A 262 21.82 -18.69 6.01
CA GLU A 262 21.90 -20.05 5.47
C GLU A 262 22.85 -20.04 4.27
N VAL A 263 23.92 -20.83 4.34
CA VAL A 263 25.01 -20.83 3.36
C VAL A 263 25.58 -22.24 3.21
N MET A 264 25.63 -22.75 1.99
CA MET A 264 26.22 -24.06 1.65
C MET A 264 25.75 -25.23 2.56
N GLY A 265 24.49 -25.22 2.97
CA GLY A 265 23.90 -26.22 3.87
C GLY A 265 24.11 -25.99 5.38
N GLU A 266 24.94 -25.02 5.78
CA GLU A 266 25.04 -24.59 7.19
C GLU A 266 24.01 -23.48 7.50
N THR A 267 23.49 -23.48 8.75
CA THR A 267 22.67 -22.38 9.30
C THR A 267 23.43 -21.70 10.44
N LEU A 268 23.66 -20.38 10.31
CA LEU A 268 24.45 -19.58 11.23
C LEU A 268 23.54 -18.56 11.93
N GLY A 269 23.30 -18.73 13.23
CA GLY A 269 22.50 -17.80 14.04
C GLY A 269 23.31 -16.62 14.59
N TYR A 270 22.74 -15.43 14.55
CA TYR A 270 23.32 -14.19 15.07
C TYR A 270 22.33 -13.47 15.99
N LYS A 271 22.82 -12.96 17.13
CA LYS A 271 22.03 -12.19 18.09
C LYS A 271 22.38 -10.72 18.03
N VAL A 272 21.39 -9.85 17.80
CA VAL A 272 21.59 -8.40 17.65
C VAL A 272 22.04 -7.78 18.98
N ASP A 273 23.24 -7.17 18.98
CA ASP A 273 23.80 -6.44 20.13
C ASP A 273 23.99 -4.94 19.87
N ARG A 274 24.19 -4.55 18.61
CA ARG A 274 24.43 -3.16 18.20
C ARG A 274 23.46 -2.73 17.10
N ILE A 275 22.93 -1.52 17.26
CA ILE A 275 22.12 -0.81 16.28
C ILE A 275 22.72 0.59 16.18
N SER A 276 23.06 1.03 14.97
CA SER A 276 23.77 2.28 14.72
C SER A 276 23.25 2.96 13.45
N VAL A 277 23.38 4.29 13.39
CA VAL A 277 23.16 5.07 12.17
C VAL A 277 24.45 5.80 11.84
N ILE A 278 24.92 5.66 10.60
CA ILE A 278 26.19 6.23 10.10
C ILE A 278 25.94 7.08 8.86
N LEU A 279 26.92 7.91 8.50
CA LEU A 279 26.98 8.55 7.19
C LEU A 279 27.42 7.53 6.12
N PRO A 280 27.04 7.70 4.84
CA PRO A 280 27.40 6.75 3.77
C PRO A 280 28.91 6.56 3.56
N ASN A 281 29.72 7.56 3.91
CA ASN A 281 31.18 7.53 3.80
C ASN A 281 31.90 7.00 5.05
N ASP A 282 31.18 6.65 6.12
CA ASP A 282 31.76 6.11 7.35
C ASP A 282 31.78 4.58 7.33
N THR A 283 32.93 4.00 7.01
CA THR A 283 33.14 2.54 7.02
C THR A 283 33.70 2.01 8.34
N SER A 284 33.82 2.84 9.38
CA SER A 284 34.50 2.47 10.64
C SER A 284 33.85 1.29 11.34
N LEU A 285 32.52 1.22 11.33
CA LEU A 285 31.74 0.15 11.95
C LEU A 285 31.59 -1.11 11.08
N LEU A 286 32.14 -1.14 9.86
CA LEU A 286 32.04 -2.25 8.91
C LEU A 286 33.30 -3.14 8.89
N LYS A 287 34.33 -2.76 9.66
CA LYS A 287 35.62 -3.47 9.74
C LYS A 287 35.56 -4.71 10.65
N ILE A 288 36.42 -5.67 10.37
CA ILE A 288 36.67 -6.85 11.21
C ILE A 288 37.19 -6.41 12.57
N THR A 289 36.51 -6.85 13.63
CA THR A 289 37.02 -6.76 15.01
C THR A 289 37.75 -8.07 15.33
N PRO A 290 39.05 -8.04 15.71
CA PRO A 290 39.80 -9.25 16.04
C PRO A 290 39.11 -10.10 17.12
N GLY A 291 38.95 -11.39 16.85
CA GLY A 291 38.32 -12.35 17.76
C GLY A 291 36.80 -12.46 17.67
N GLU A 292 36.09 -11.51 17.04
CA GLU A 292 34.63 -11.57 16.87
C GLU A 292 34.22 -12.41 15.63
N ASP A 293 33.04 -13.02 15.66
CA ASP A 293 32.29 -13.55 14.51
C ASP A 293 31.01 -12.72 14.42
N ARG A 294 30.92 -11.84 13.41
CA ARG A 294 29.89 -10.80 13.33
C ARG A 294 29.28 -10.71 11.93
N VAL A 295 27.99 -10.40 11.89
CA VAL A 295 27.30 -9.97 10.68
C VAL A 295 26.59 -8.65 10.96
N THR A 296 26.63 -7.73 9.98
CA THR A 296 25.84 -6.49 9.99
C THR A 296 24.89 -6.46 8.81
N LEU A 297 23.62 -6.18 9.06
CA LEU A 297 22.62 -5.89 8.05
C LEU A 297 22.57 -4.38 7.83
N MET A 298 22.77 -3.93 6.59
CA MET A 298 22.88 -2.52 6.21
C MET A 298 21.76 -2.11 5.24
N THR A 299 21.14 -0.96 5.50
CA THR A 299 20.16 -0.34 4.58
C THR A 299 20.12 1.18 4.70
N CYS A 300 19.39 1.85 3.81
CA CYS A 300 19.22 3.31 3.81
C CYS A 300 18.24 3.80 4.89
N THR A 301 18.51 4.98 5.43
CA THR A 301 17.65 5.66 6.41
C THR A 301 17.87 7.19 6.36
N PRO A 302 16.94 8.06 6.81
CA PRO A 302 15.51 7.80 7.09
C PRO A 302 14.74 7.27 5.89
N TYR A 303 13.58 6.67 6.13
CA TYR A 303 12.72 6.11 5.08
C TYR A 303 12.32 7.18 4.06
N GLY A 304 12.52 6.91 2.77
CA GLY A 304 12.23 7.86 1.67
C GLY A 304 13.20 9.03 1.55
N VAL A 305 14.24 9.11 2.40
CA VAL A 305 15.23 10.21 2.41
C VAL A 305 16.65 9.69 2.17
N ASN A 306 16.99 8.52 2.71
CA ASN A 306 18.18 7.73 2.38
C ASN A 306 19.56 8.43 2.57
N THR A 307 19.64 9.49 3.37
CA THR A 307 20.87 10.27 3.61
C THR A 307 21.91 9.58 4.50
N HIS A 308 21.51 8.54 5.24
CA HIS A 308 22.32 7.79 6.20
C HIS A 308 22.19 6.28 5.94
N ARG A 309 23.00 5.47 6.61
CA ARG A 309 22.85 4.01 6.65
C ARG A 309 22.46 3.55 8.05
N LEU A 310 21.43 2.71 8.13
CA LEU A 310 21.06 1.95 9.33
C LEU A 310 21.87 0.65 9.35
N LEU A 311 22.55 0.38 10.45
CA LEU A 311 23.30 -0.84 10.71
C LEU A 311 22.66 -1.63 11.85
N ILE A 312 22.32 -2.89 11.60
CA ILE A 312 21.90 -3.87 12.61
C ILE A 312 22.99 -4.94 12.71
N SER A 313 23.82 -4.90 13.75
CA SER A 313 24.92 -5.85 13.93
C SER A 313 24.58 -6.89 14.99
N GLY A 314 24.88 -8.16 14.69
CA GLY A 314 24.77 -9.27 15.61
C GLY A 314 26.04 -10.10 15.70
N HIS A 315 26.33 -10.60 16.89
CA HIS A 315 27.41 -11.56 17.14
C HIS A 315 26.89 -13.00 16.97
N ARG A 316 27.79 -13.90 16.57
CA ARG A 316 27.49 -15.31 16.39
C ARG A 316 27.00 -15.98 17.67
N VAL A 317 25.97 -16.80 17.54
CA VAL A 317 25.44 -17.67 18.59
C VAL A 317 25.12 -19.06 18.04
N ALA A 318 25.00 -20.04 18.92
CA ALA A 318 24.56 -21.38 18.54
C ALA A 318 23.03 -21.44 18.33
N VAL A 319 22.63 -22.35 17.45
CA VAL A 319 21.24 -22.71 17.13
C VAL A 319 21.06 -24.19 17.51
N PRO A 320 19.98 -24.61 18.19
CA PRO A 320 18.78 -23.85 18.57
C PRO A 320 18.87 -23.10 19.92
N VAL A 321 20.03 -23.14 20.61
CA VAL A 321 20.24 -22.46 21.90
C VAL A 321 21.55 -21.68 21.87
N PRO A 322 21.56 -20.36 22.12
CA PRO A 322 20.45 -19.52 22.57
C PRO A 322 19.54 -18.96 21.46
N ALA A 323 19.87 -19.12 20.17
CA ALA A 323 19.03 -18.66 19.06
C ALA A 323 18.07 -19.77 18.61
N PRO A 324 16.73 -19.60 18.68
CA PRO A 324 15.76 -20.61 18.23
C PRO A 324 15.95 -21.05 16.77
N ASN A 325 15.27 -22.10 16.31
CA ASN A 325 15.32 -22.40 14.88
C ASN A 325 14.63 -21.28 14.08
N PRO A 326 15.08 -20.96 12.85
CA PRO A 326 14.47 -19.91 12.03
C PRO A 326 12.97 -20.12 11.77
N GLY A 327 12.53 -21.38 11.72
CA GLY A 327 11.13 -21.77 11.51
C GLY A 327 10.22 -21.62 12.74
N ASP A 328 10.77 -21.53 13.95
CA ASP A 328 10.00 -21.43 15.20
C ASP A 328 9.65 -19.98 15.56
N VAL A 329 10.21 -19.01 14.84
CA VAL A 329 10.06 -17.57 15.10
C VAL A 329 9.18 -16.96 14.02
N HIS A 330 8.15 -16.23 14.45
CA HIS A 330 7.16 -15.64 13.55
C HIS A 330 6.95 -14.14 13.79
N ASP A 331 6.37 -13.50 12.79
CA ASP A 331 6.06 -12.08 12.79
C ASP A 331 4.71 -11.79 13.48
N ALA A 332 4.77 -11.46 14.77
CA ALA A 332 3.60 -11.15 15.57
C ALA A 332 2.78 -9.96 15.03
N ARG A 333 3.41 -9.00 14.32
CA ARG A 333 2.71 -7.86 13.73
C ARG A 333 1.84 -8.31 12.55
N ASN A 334 2.39 -9.11 11.64
CA ASN A 334 1.63 -9.63 10.51
C ASN A 334 0.51 -10.57 10.95
N ILE A 335 0.75 -11.41 11.97
CA ILE A 335 -0.29 -12.25 12.60
C ILE A 335 -1.40 -11.38 13.23
N GLY A 336 -1.04 -10.31 13.95
CA GLY A 336 -2.00 -9.37 14.54
C GLY A 336 -2.86 -8.66 13.51
N ILE A 337 -2.28 -8.24 12.38
CA ILE A 337 -3.01 -7.61 11.27
C ILE A 337 -3.98 -8.62 10.64
N GLY A 338 -3.52 -9.83 10.33
CA GLY A 338 -4.35 -10.88 9.72
C GLY A 338 -5.52 -11.32 10.59
N THR A 339 -5.29 -11.50 11.90
CA THR A 339 -6.36 -11.82 12.88
C THR A 339 -7.35 -10.68 13.05
N THR A 340 -6.89 -9.42 13.10
CA THR A 340 -7.79 -8.24 13.19
C THR A 340 -8.68 -8.12 11.95
N LEU A 341 -8.12 -8.28 10.75
CA LEU A 341 -8.88 -8.19 9.49
C LEU A 341 -9.91 -9.33 9.37
N THR A 342 -9.53 -10.56 9.68
CA THR A 342 -10.46 -11.72 9.60
C THR A 342 -11.60 -11.61 10.60
N VAL A 343 -11.33 -11.23 11.86
CA VAL A 343 -12.37 -10.99 12.87
C VAL A 343 -13.28 -9.82 12.47
N GLY A 344 -12.72 -8.73 11.93
CA GLY A 344 -13.49 -7.58 11.46
C GLY A 344 -14.43 -7.93 10.30
N LEU A 345 -13.96 -8.70 9.32
CA LEU A 345 -14.77 -9.17 8.19
C LEU A 345 -15.87 -10.15 8.63
N LEU A 346 -15.57 -11.07 9.54
CA LEU A 346 -16.56 -11.97 10.14
C LEU A 346 -17.64 -11.20 10.91
N GLY A 347 -17.24 -10.24 11.74
CA GLY A 347 -18.16 -9.36 12.47
C GLY A 347 -19.06 -8.54 11.54
N TRP A 348 -18.50 -7.95 10.48
CA TRP A 348 -19.29 -7.27 9.45
C TRP A 348 -20.30 -8.21 8.80
N PHE A 349 -19.86 -9.40 8.37
CA PHE A 349 -20.72 -10.39 7.71
C PHE A 349 -21.89 -10.81 8.61
N LEU A 350 -21.62 -11.12 9.88
CA LEU A 350 -22.62 -11.51 10.87
C LEU A 350 -23.60 -10.39 11.23
N LEU A 351 -23.21 -9.12 11.15
CA LEU A 351 -24.12 -7.97 11.37
C LEU A 351 -24.92 -7.60 10.11
N TRP A 352 -24.35 -7.78 8.92
CA TRP A 352 -24.98 -7.46 7.64
C TRP A 352 -26.02 -8.50 7.22
N PHE A 353 -25.70 -9.79 7.39
CA PHE A 353 -26.55 -10.91 6.98
C PHE A 353 -27.98 -10.83 7.55
N PRO A 354 -28.22 -10.71 8.87
CA PRO A 354 -29.58 -10.60 9.41
C PRO A 354 -30.27 -9.29 9.03
N ARG A 355 -29.53 -8.17 8.90
CA ARG A 355 -30.09 -6.89 8.46
C ARG A 355 -30.62 -6.94 7.02
N ARG A 356 -29.99 -7.72 6.13
CA ARG A 356 -30.50 -7.98 4.77
C ARG A 356 -31.88 -8.65 4.78
N HIS A 357 -32.16 -9.51 5.77
CA HIS A 357 -33.43 -10.21 5.91
C HIS A 357 -34.52 -9.43 6.68
N GLN A 358 -34.19 -8.33 7.36
CA GLN A 358 -35.20 -7.52 8.06
C GLN A 358 -35.96 -6.54 7.15
N VAL A 359 -35.40 -6.18 5.99
CA VAL A 359 -36.02 -5.24 5.03
C VAL A 359 -37.28 -5.81 4.36
N THR A 360 -37.52 -7.13 4.43
CA THR A 360 -38.70 -7.79 3.83
C THR A 360 -39.89 -7.93 4.78
N ARG A 361 -39.85 -7.40 6.02
CA ARG A 361 -41.06 -7.26 6.84
C ARG A 361 -41.95 -6.14 6.27
N ILE A 362 -42.80 -6.51 5.32
CA ILE A 362 -43.95 -5.72 4.87
C ILE A 362 -44.78 -5.41 6.13
N MET A 363 -44.82 -4.14 6.53
CA MET A 363 -45.77 -3.66 7.52
C MET A 363 -47.18 -3.76 6.92
N ARG A 364 -47.86 -4.87 7.18
CA ARG A 364 -49.29 -4.99 6.91
C ARG A 364 -50.00 -4.02 7.86
N HIS A 365 -50.39 -2.86 7.36
CA HIS A 365 -51.34 -2.01 8.07
C HIS A 365 -52.61 -2.83 8.31
N ALA A 366 -52.93 -3.08 9.58
CA ALA A 366 -54.20 -3.68 9.96
C ALA A 366 -55.30 -2.65 9.73
N ALA A 367 -55.93 -2.69 8.55
CA ALA A 367 -57.17 -1.98 8.29
C ALA A 367 -58.31 -2.71 9.01
N PHE A 368 -58.32 -2.63 10.34
CA PHE A 368 -59.43 -3.08 11.16
C PHE A 368 -60.37 -1.91 11.43
N TRP A 369 -61.38 -1.77 10.58
CA TRP A 369 -62.43 -0.74 10.69
C TRP A 369 -63.73 -1.41 11.13
N PRO A 370 -64.09 -1.37 12.42
CA PRO A 370 -65.37 -1.91 12.86
C PRO A 370 -66.49 -0.94 12.49
N TRP A 371 -67.42 -1.38 11.64
CA TRP A 371 -68.70 -0.72 11.47
C TRP A 371 -69.54 -0.94 12.74
N GLN A 372 -69.96 0.14 13.41
CA GLN A 372 -71.07 0.08 14.34
C GLN A 372 -72.36 0.01 13.53
N THR A 373 -73.06 -1.12 13.63
CA THR A 373 -74.45 -1.23 13.18
C THR A 373 -75.36 -0.71 14.28
N GLU A 374 -76.00 0.44 14.06
CA GLU A 374 -77.15 0.83 14.89
C GLU A 374 -78.30 -0.18 14.70
N PRO A 375 -78.95 -0.64 15.79
CA PRO A 375 -80.18 -1.39 15.67
C PRO A 375 -81.29 -0.45 15.19
N ARG A 376 -81.90 -0.75 14.03
CA ARG A 376 -83.15 -0.09 13.63
C ARG A 376 -84.26 -0.51 14.59
N GLU A 377 -84.80 0.46 15.30
CA GLU A 377 -86.02 0.31 16.10
C GLU A 377 -87.20 -0.04 15.18
N SER A 378 -87.94 -1.08 15.54
CA SER A 378 -88.97 -1.70 14.69
C SER A 378 -90.30 -0.97 14.78
N ALA A 379 -90.65 -0.23 13.72
CA ALA A 379 -92.04 0.16 13.51
C ALA A 379 -92.87 -1.04 13.02
N ASN A 380 -94.10 -1.17 13.55
CA ASN A 380 -95.09 -2.21 13.31
C ASN A 380 -94.87 -3.56 14.03
N ASP A 381 -95.13 -3.57 15.33
CA ASP A 381 -95.88 -4.67 15.98
C ASP A 381 -97.00 -4.06 16.83
N THR A 382 -98.13 -3.76 16.18
CA THR A 382 -99.40 -3.44 16.84
C THR A 382 -100.42 -4.52 16.49
N LEU A 383 -101.26 -4.88 17.48
CA LEU A 383 -102.42 -5.78 17.39
C LEU A 383 -102.19 -7.28 17.67
N ALA A 384 -101.90 -7.62 18.92
CA ALA A 384 -102.50 -8.80 19.58
C ALA A 384 -102.36 -8.73 21.12
N GLY A 385 -103.46 -8.97 21.85
CA GLY A 385 -103.38 -9.47 23.24
C GLY A 385 -103.74 -8.52 24.39
N ASN A 386 -105.04 -8.26 24.55
CA ASN A 386 -105.78 -8.19 25.83
C ASN A 386 -105.25 -7.31 26.98
N GLU A 387 -105.92 -6.18 27.21
CA GLU A 387 -106.51 -5.91 28.53
C GLU A 387 -108.02 -5.74 28.36
N GLU A 388 -108.78 -6.41 29.23
CA GLU A 388 -110.23 -6.53 29.23
C GLU A 388 -110.73 -6.04 30.59
N GLU A 389 -111.33 -4.85 30.65
CA GLU A 389 -112.13 -4.48 31.83
C GLU A 389 -113.28 -3.52 31.52
N ASN A 390 -114.43 -3.88 32.11
CA ASN A 390 -115.54 -3.01 32.53
C ASN A 390 -116.65 -2.64 31.51
N ARG A 391 -117.73 -3.44 31.54
CA ARG A 391 -119.13 -2.96 31.73
C ARG A 391 -120.09 -4.09 32.12
N ASP A 392 -120.85 -3.82 33.19
CA ASP A 392 -122.21 -4.27 33.56
C ASP A 392 -122.63 -5.74 33.32
#